data_AF-A0A972RGD0-F1
#
_entry.id   AF-A0A972RGD0-F1
#
_cell.length_a   1.000
_cell.length_b   1.000
_cell.length_c   1.000
_cell.angle_alpha   90.00
_cell.angle_beta   90.00
_cell.angle_gamma   90.00
#
_symmetry.space_group_name_H-M   'P 1'
#
loop_
_entity.id
_entity.type
_entity.pdbx_description
1 polymer ?
#
loop_
_entity_poly.entity_id
_entity_poly.type
_entity_poly.pdbx_seq_one_letter_code
_entity_poly.pdbx_strand_id
1 'polypeptide(L)'
;MALRDAEMPQLSTILNPQKMLNLLRKTLRPTGEGHYHIYEITDCNVERFRYRKGDRIIVQYQLTLYDQLTKHSKKLWVTGVSRNKLKPVLKRYKRIISSDPWWNSSLSSLVFEPVLYFPDLKLLIQLYPQDHHLPTLPLLLNNHSKIRETLLLSQLGEGWKIMESQLTLMRYRPLQAATFRCAFEAEPPHKKEPLKKIFYFKLFKKDEGLSVFEDLLQLKQVFPSREEGIHVLNALGYSKQLKTLILEEAPGIPLSAFILNGLSIEYTLEKTAKALAEFNLSSCPFLKKQSMEERFHPLEKAIRFIQDVCPEHQEKLHQISFQIQTRLKEVTLCPTHLDLKPEHIFIDGERVTFIDLDAVAMSDPVYDIASLIARIVFLSESKQISRTIRNRALRVLKTHYFSQVPRSWKKRLIPNYCCASLKIACYLLQHQEVEAKTRVAHILNKCIQQLSQEER
;
A
#
# COMPACT_ATOMS: atom_id res chain seq x y z
N MET A 1 -18.48 -10.40 -7.16
CA MET A 1 -19.02 -10.66 -5.80
C MET A 1 -20.22 -9.75 -5.57
N ALA A 2 -21.38 -10.26 -5.14
CA ALA A 2 -22.56 -9.41 -4.88
C ALA A 2 -22.60 -8.96 -3.41
N LEU A 3 -21.93 -7.84 -3.09
CA LEU A 3 -22.05 -7.19 -1.78
C LEU A 3 -23.41 -6.48 -1.69
N ARG A 4 -24.22 -6.80 -0.66
CA ARG A 4 -25.54 -6.21 -0.44
C ARG A 4 -25.62 -5.63 0.97
N ASP A 5 -26.20 -4.43 1.07
CA ASP A 5 -26.41 -3.70 2.31
C ASP A 5 -27.73 -2.93 2.22
N ALA A 6 -28.67 -3.21 3.12
CA ALA A 6 -29.99 -2.58 3.13
C ALA A 6 -29.91 -1.07 3.37
N GLU A 7 -28.92 -0.60 4.14
CA GLU A 7 -28.71 0.82 4.42
C GLU A 7 -27.94 1.54 3.28
N MET A 8 -27.36 0.77 2.35
CA MET A 8 -26.63 1.27 1.20
C MET A 8 -27.06 0.54 -0.10
N PRO A 9 -28.34 0.66 -0.54
CA PRO A 9 -28.86 -0.04 -1.71
C PRO A 9 -28.09 0.29 -3.01
N GLN A 10 -27.47 1.47 -3.06
CA GLN A 10 -26.65 1.93 -4.18
C GLN A 10 -25.40 1.06 -4.45
N LEU A 11 -24.98 0.20 -3.51
CA LEU A 11 -23.82 -0.69 -3.70
C LEU A 11 -23.97 -1.60 -4.92
N SER A 12 -25.19 -2.04 -5.23
CA SER A 12 -25.50 -2.88 -6.39
C SER A 12 -25.20 -2.21 -7.74
N THR A 13 -25.14 -0.88 -7.76
CA THR A 13 -24.73 -0.07 -8.92
C THR A 13 -23.25 0.27 -8.82
N ILE A 14 -22.80 0.78 -7.67
CA ILE A 14 -21.42 1.24 -7.44
C ILE A 14 -20.39 0.13 -7.69
N LEU A 15 -20.69 -1.12 -7.33
CA LEU A 15 -19.79 -2.26 -7.52
C LEU A 15 -20.05 -3.04 -8.81
N ASN A 16 -21.00 -2.63 -9.63
CA ASN A 16 -21.27 -3.27 -10.92
C ASN A 16 -20.50 -2.52 -12.04
N PRO A 17 -19.46 -3.14 -12.63
CA PRO A 17 -18.61 -2.44 -13.60
C PRO A 17 -19.36 -1.95 -14.84
N GLN A 18 -20.31 -2.74 -15.36
CA GLN A 18 -21.11 -2.36 -16.53
C GLN A 18 -22.07 -1.18 -16.24
N LYS A 19 -22.71 -1.18 -15.07
CA LYS A 19 -23.58 -0.05 -14.67
C LYS A 19 -22.76 1.22 -14.49
N MET A 20 -21.59 1.13 -13.86
CA MET A 20 -20.68 2.26 -13.70
C MET A 20 -20.09 2.73 -15.03
N LEU A 21 -19.78 1.84 -15.97
CA LEU A 21 -19.35 2.16 -17.33
C LEU A 21 -20.40 3.02 -18.05
N ASN A 22 -21.65 2.55 -18.07
CA ASN A 22 -22.75 3.27 -18.71
C ASN A 22 -23.00 4.64 -18.06
N LEU A 23 -22.94 4.71 -16.72
CA LEU A 23 -23.08 5.97 -15.99
C LEU A 23 -21.95 6.95 -16.33
N LEU A 24 -20.70 6.50 -16.26
CA LEU A 24 -19.53 7.35 -16.48
C LEU A 24 -19.41 7.80 -17.95
N ARG A 25 -19.75 6.94 -18.93
CA ARG A 25 -19.86 7.34 -20.36
C ARG A 25 -20.85 8.47 -20.58
N LYS A 26 -22.00 8.42 -19.90
CA LYS A 26 -23.06 9.42 -20.07
C LYS A 26 -22.71 10.76 -19.42
N THR A 27 -21.91 10.75 -18.35
CA THR A 27 -21.73 11.92 -17.48
C THR A 27 -20.35 12.57 -17.58
N LEU A 28 -19.28 11.81 -17.86
CA LEU A 28 -17.94 12.40 -18.00
C LEU A 28 -17.88 13.23 -19.27
N ARG A 29 -17.80 14.55 -19.09
CA ARG A 29 -17.68 15.53 -20.17
C ARG A 29 -16.22 15.86 -20.39
N PRO A 30 -15.72 15.75 -21.63
CA PRO A 30 -14.38 16.20 -21.95
C PRO A 30 -14.17 17.68 -21.64
N THR A 31 -12.99 18.03 -21.15
CA THR A 31 -12.55 19.41 -20.91
C THR A 31 -11.83 19.95 -22.14
N GLY A 32 -12.22 21.16 -22.59
CA GLY A 32 -11.63 21.85 -23.74
C GLY A 32 -12.48 21.80 -25.02
N GLU A 33 -12.51 22.91 -25.77
CA GLU A 33 -13.18 22.97 -27.07
C GLU A 33 -12.52 22.00 -28.07
N GLY A 34 -13.32 21.16 -28.75
CA GLY A 34 -12.84 20.21 -29.76
C GLY A 34 -12.42 18.82 -29.25
N HIS A 35 -12.31 18.58 -27.93
CA HIS A 35 -11.93 17.28 -27.38
C HIS A 35 -13.09 16.30 -27.15
N TYR A 36 -14.34 16.73 -27.39
CA TYR A 36 -15.56 15.94 -27.17
C TYR A 36 -15.64 14.63 -27.95
N HIS A 37 -14.93 14.54 -29.09
CA HIS A 37 -14.97 13.38 -29.98
C HIS A 37 -13.69 12.52 -29.93
N ILE A 38 -12.69 12.88 -29.13
CA ILE A 38 -11.38 12.22 -29.18
C ILE A 38 -11.31 11.01 -28.27
N TYR A 39 -11.98 11.02 -27.12
CA TYR A 39 -11.86 9.95 -26.12
C TYR A 39 -13.16 9.19 -25.92
N GLU A 40 -13.10 7.87 -26.10
CA GLU A 40 -14.19 6.95 -25.78
C GLU A 40 -13.85 6.13 -24.54
N ILE A 41 -14.75 6.07 -23.56
CA ILE A 41 -14.59 5.19 -22.39
C ILE A 41 -15.05 3.79 -22.79
N THR A 42 -14.13 2.89 -23.13
CA THR A 42 -14.49 1.57 -23.66
C THR A 42 -14.74 0.55 -22.56
N ASP A 43 -14.10 0.69 -21.40
CA ASP A 43 -14.20 -0.28 -20.31
C ASP A 43 -14.12 0.39 -18.93
N CYS A 44 -14.67 -0.26 -17.91
CA CYS A 44 -14.62 0.14 -16.51
C CYS A 44 -14.49 -1.12 -15.65
N ASN A 45 -13.44 -1.20 -14.83
CA ASN A 45 -13.22 -2.27 -13.88
C ASN A 45 -13.18 -1.74 -12.45
N VAL A 46 -13.67 -2.53 -11.49
CA VAL A 46 -13.50 -2.26 -10.07
C VAL A 46 -12.18 -2.89 -9.61
N GLU A 47 -11.14 -2.08 -9.47
CA GLU A 47 -9.81 -2.53 -9.03
C GLU A 47 -9.84 -2.97 -7.56
N ARG A 48 -10.49 -2.18 -6.71
CA ARG A 48 -10.67 -2.51 -5.29
C ARG A 48 -11.70 -1.63 -4.61
N PHE A 49 -12.15 -2.07 -3.44
CA PHE A 49 -12.97 -1.24 -2.56
C PHE A 49 -12.59 -1.37 -1.08
N ARG A 50 -13.00 -0.38 -0.29
CA ARG A 50 -13.04 -0.40 1.17
C ARG A 50 -14.47 -0.13 1.59
N TYR A 51 -15.01 -0.94 2.46
CA TYR A 51 -16.40 -0.88 2.87
C TYR A 51 -16.53 -0.94 4.39
N ARG A 52 -17.56 -0.28 4.92
CA ARG A 52 -18.04 -0.41 6.29
C ARG A 52 -19.55 -0.44 6.23
N LYS A 53 -20.13 -1.51 6.78
CA LYS A 53 -21.57 -1.73 6.77
C LYS A 53 -22.34 -0.55 7.33
N GLY A 54 -23.38 -0.14 6.62
CA GLY A 54 -24.25 0.94 7.03
C GLY A 54 -23.67 2.35 6.98
N ASP A 55 -22.39 2.54 6.64
CA ASP A 55 -21.72 3.85 6.72
C ASP A 55 -21.19 4.31 5.37
N ARG A 56 -20.22 3.58 4.80
CA ARG A 56 -19.45 4.08 3.66
C ARG A 56 -18.86 3.00 2.77
N ILE A 57 -18.65 3.36 1.51
CA ILE A 57 -17.79 2.66 0.57
C ILE A 57 -16.84 3.63 -0.13
N ILE A 58 -15.61 3.19 -0.34
CA ILE A 58 -14.63 3.84 -1.20
C ILE A 58 -14.21 2.84 -2.26
N VAL A 59 -14.42 3.15 -3.53
CA VAL A 59 -14.13 2.27 -4.67
C VAL A 59 -13.08 2.92 -5.54
N GLN A 60 -12.12 2.15 -6.02
CA GLN A 60 -11.21 2.55 -7.07
C GLN A 60 -11.61 1.81 -8.35
N TYR A 61 -11.93 2.56 -9.39
CA TYR A 61 -12.16 2.07 -10.73
C TYR A 61 -10.94 2.31 -11.61
N GLN A 62 -10.78 1.47 -12.62
CA GLN A 62 -9.89 1.71 -13.76
C GLN A 62 -10.75 1.79 -15.02
N LEU A 63 -10.75 2.96 -15.65
CA LEU A 63 -11.34 3.17 -16.96
C LEU A 63 -10.32 2.90 -18.05
N THR A 64 -10.77 2.31 -19.15
CA THR A 64 -10.02 2.28 -20.41
C THR A 64 -10.56 3.38 -21.30
N LEU A 65 -9.69 4.30 -21.71
CA LEU A 65 -9.98 5.40 -22.62
C LEU A 65 -9.33 5.09 -23.96
N TYR A 66 -10.12 4.97 -25.00
CA TYR A 66 -9.65 4.86 -26.37
C TYR A 66 -9.53 6.24 -26.99
N ASP A 67 -8.33 6.60 -27.42
CA ASP A 67 -8.05 7.83 -28.15
C ASP A 67 -8.28 7.59 -29.66
N GLN A 68 -9.29 8.24 -30.20
CA GLN A 68 -9.66 8.10 -31.61
C GLN A 68 -8.64 8.71 -32.57
N LEU A 69 -7.80 9.65 -32.11
CA LEU A 69 -6.74 10.25 -32.92
C LEU A 69 -5.51 9.36 -32.96
N THR A 70 -4.99 9.00 -31.79
CA THR A 70 -3.76 8.20 -31.70
C THR A 70 -4.03 6.70 -31.91
N LYS A 71 -5.30 6.27 -31.91
CA LYS A 71 -5.72 4.86 -31.98
C LYS A 71 -5.16 4.01 -30.83
N HIS A 72 -4.74 4.65 -29.74
CA HIS A 72 -4.18 3.99 -28.56
C HIS A 72 -5.16 4.07 -27.38
N SER A 73 -5.12 3.03 -26.55
CA SER A 73 -5.86 2.99 -25.29
C SER A 73 -4.97 3.45 -24.14
N LYS A 74 -5.51 4.26 -23.23
CA LYS A 74 -4.89 4.63 -21.97
C LYS A 74 -5.78 4.33 -20.78
N LYS A 75 -5.17 4.11 -19.61
CA LYS A 75 -5.90 3.83 -18.37
C LYS A 75 -6.08 5.10 -17.56
N LEU A 76 -7.26 5.26 -16.95
CA LEU A 76 -7.55 6.35 -16.02
C LEU A 76 -8.13 5.78 -14.72
N TRP A 77 -7.50 6.08 -13.58
CA TRP A 77 -8.10 5.74 -12.30
C TRP A 77 -9.15 6.75 -11.87
N VAL A 78 -10.23 6.22 -11.32
CA VAL A 78 -11.35 6.98 -10.80
C VAL A 78 -11.66 6.50 -9.39
N THR A 79 -11.81 7.43 -8.46
CA THR A 79 -12.15 7.12 -7.06
C THR A 79 -13.60 7.51 -6.79
N GLY A 80 -14.41 6.53 -6.41
CA GLY A 80 -15.75 6.75 -5.89
C GLY A 80 -15.80 6.72 -4.37
N VAL A 81 -16.48 7.70 -3.78
CA VAL A 81 -16.75 7.77 -2.34
C VAL A 81 -18.25 7.92 -2.13
N SER A 82 -18.89 6.90 -1.55
CA SER A 82 -20.32 6.94 -1.19
C SER A 82 -20.52 6.71 0.30
N ARG A 83 -21.56 7.32 0.85
CA ARG A 83 -21.98 7.20 2.25
C ARG A 83 -23.48 6.98 2.37
N ASN A 84 -23.91 6.44 3.50
CA ASN A 84 -25.33 6.30 3.84
C ASN A 84 -26.04 7.68 3.87
N LYS A 85 -25.38 8.71 4.39
CA LYS A 85 -25.89 10.08 4.50
C LYS A 85 -25.39 10.93 3.34
N LEU A 86 -26.32 11.67 2.72
CA LEU A 86 -26.07 12.58 1.59
C LEU A 86 -25.23 13.81 2.00
N LYS A 87 -25.58 14.46 3.11
CA LYS A 87 -25.01 15.74 3.56
C LYS A 87 -23.47 15.75 3.63
N PRO A 88 -22.78 14.73 4.19
CA PRO A 88 -21.32 14.72 4.25
C PRO A 88 -20.63 14.67 2.87
N VAL A 89 -21.23 13.98 1.90
CA VAL A 89 -20.69 13.87 0.54
C VAL A 89 -20.90 15.18 -0.21
N LEU A 90 -22.10 15.75 -0.14
CA LEU A 90 -22.43 17.03 -0.77
C LEU A 90 -21.62 18.20 -0.18
N LYS A 91 -21.48 18.29 1.14
CA LYS A 91 -20.64 19.33 1.79
C LYS A 91 -19.19 19.26 1.31
N ARG A 92 -18.70 18.05 1.07
CA ARG A 92 -17.34 17.82 0.57
C ARG A 92 -17.21 18.18 -0.91
N TYR A 93 -18.16 17.77 -1.74
CA TYR A 93 -18.22 18.22 -3.14
C TYR A 93 -18.21 19.74 -3.24
N LYS A 94 -19.12 20.41 -2.53
CA LYS A 94 -19.20 21.88 -2.48
C LYS A 94 -17.88 22.52 -2.07
N ARG A 95 -17.20 21.98 -1.04
CA ARG A 95 -15.90 22.48 -0.61
C ARG A 95 -14.83 22.34 -1.69
N ILE A 96 -14.81 21.22 -2.42
CA ILE A 96 -13.82 20.96 -3.48
C ILE A 96 -14.01 21.93 -4.65
N ILE A 97 -15.26 22.14 -5.10
CA ILE A 97 -15.54 23.06 -6.21
C ILE A 97 -15.44 24.54 -5.80
N SER A 98 -15.60 24.86 -4.51
CA SER A 98 -15.47 26.23 -3.99
C SER A 98 -14.04 26.57 -3.55
N SER A 99 -13.13 25.60 -3.49
CA SER A 99 -11.75 25.84 -3.09
C SER A 99 -10.93 26.36 -4.27
N ASP A 100 -10.41 27.58 -4.09
CA ASP A 100 -9.12 28.15 -4.54
C ASP A 100 -8.71 27.88 -6.03
N PRO A 101 -8.41 28.94 -6.83
CA PRO A 101 -8.16 28.86 -8.29
C PRO A 101 -7.22 27.76 -8.82
N TRP A 102 -6.35 27.19 -7.97
CA TRP A 102 -5.43 26.11 -8.34
C TRP A 102 -6.10 24.76 -8.63
N TRP A 103 -7.25 24.46 -8.00
CA TRP A 103 -8.08 23.32 -8.41
C TRP A 103 -8.51 23.47 -9.88
N ASN A 104 -8.69 24.72 -10.32
CA ASN A 104 -9.13 25.06 -11.67
C ASN A 104 -7.96 25.18 -12.67
N SER A 105 -6.77 25.64 -12.25
CA SER A 105 -5.61 25.80 -13.14
C SER A 105 -4.97 24.47 -13.56
N SER A 106 -5.16 23.41 -12.78
CA SER A 106 -4.70 22.04 -13.09
C SER A 106 -5.67 21.26 -13.99
N LEU A 107 -6.83 21.85 -14.33
CA LEU A 107 -7.85 21.24 -15.20
C LEU A 107 -7.46 21.23 -16.66
N SER A 108 -6.62 22.17 -17.10
CA SER A 108 -6.30 22.37 -18.52
C SER A 108 -5.59 21.15 -19.16
N SER A 109 -4.94 20.32 -18.36
CA SER A 109 -4.29 19.08 -18.81
C SER A 109 -5.16 17.82 -18.67
N LEU A 110 -6.33 17.92 -18.01
CA LEU A 110 -7.21 16.77 -17.84
C LEU A 110 -8.10 16.58 -19.05
N VAL A 111 -8.45 15.31 -19.30
CA VAL A 111 -9.35 14.95 -20.41
C VAL A 111 -10.80 15.23 -20.03
N PHE A 112 -11.17 15.12 -18.76
CA PHE A 112 -12.55 15.25 -18.28
C PHE A 112 -12.60 16.14 -17.03
N GLU A 113 -13.80 16.64 -16.71
CA GLU A 113 -14.09 17.26 -15.41
C GLU A 113 -13.65 16.31 -14.28
N PRO A 114 -12.81 16.75 -13.33
CA PRO A 114 -12.15 15.84 -12.41
C PRO A 114 -13.03 15.38 -11.27
N VAL A 115 -14.13 16.07 -10.99
CA VAL A 115 -14.96 15.81 -9.82
C VAL A 115 -16.42 15.85 -10.23
N LEU A 116 -17.11 14.73 -10.01
CA LEU A 116 -18.53 14.60 -10.29
C LEU A 116 -19.28 14.20 -9.03
N TYR A 117 -20.55 14.57 -8.97
CA TYR A 117 -21.43 14.17 -7.89
C TYR A 117 -22.71 13.55 -8.44
N PHE A 118 -23.05 12.36 -7.93
CA PHE A 118 -24.26 11.62 -8.29
C PHE A 118 -25.16 11.53 -7.04
N PRO A 119 -26.19 12.41 -6.92
CA PRO A 119 -27.07 12.45 -5.76
C PRO A 119 -27.76 11.11 -5.47
N ASP A 120 -28.27 10.44 -6.51
CA ASP A 120 -29.03 9.19 -6.39
C ASP A 120 -28.18 8.05 -5.81
N LEU A 121 -26.88 8.06 -6.09
CA LEU A 121 -25.91 7.10 -5.57
C LEU A 121 -25.18 7.61 -4.32
N LYS A 122 -25.49 8.84 -3.87
CA LYS A 122 -24.77 9.54 -2.80
C LYS A 122 -23.25 9.48 -3.03
N LEU A 123 -22.83 9.60 -4.29
CA LEU A 123 -21.50 9.22 -4.74
C LEU A 123 -20.73 10.45 -5.23
N LEU A 124 -19.57 10.69 -4.62
CA LEU A 124 -18.56 11.62 -5.12
C LEU A 124 -17.56 10.82 -5.96
N ILE A 125 -17.38 11.21 -7.21
CA ILE A 125 -16.36 10.70 -8.11
C ILE A 125 -15.22 11.72 -8.20
N GLN A 126 -13.97 11.24 -8.15
CA GLN A 126 -12.77 12.03 -8.38
C GLN A 126 -11.85 11.29 -9.34
N LEU A 127 -11.39 11.96 -10.39
CA LEU A 127 -10.47 11.42 -11.38
C LEU A 127 -9.03 11.69 -10.93
N TYR A 128 -8.17 10.68 -10.98
CA TYR A 128 -6.74 10.89 -10.74
C TYR A 128 -6.19 11.95 -11.73
N PRO A 129 -5.36 12.91 -11.27
CA PRO A 129 -4.71 12.98 -9.96
C PRO A 129 -5.46 13.76 -8.89
N GLN A 130 -6.73 14.13 -9.13
CA GLN A 130 -7.51 14.85 -8.12
C GLN A 130 -7.95 13.92 -6.98
N ASP A 131 -7.57 14.33 -5.78
CA ASP A 131 -7.88 13.63 -4.54
C ASP A 131 -7.92 14.65 -3.40
N HIS A 132 -9.12 14.91 -2.87
CA HIS A 132 -9.33 15.88 -1.79
C HIS A 132 -8.63 15.54 -0.46
N HIS A 133 -8.15 14.30 -0.29
CA HIS A 133 -7.32 13.90 0.84
C HIS A 133 -5.83 14.00 0.53
N LEU A 134 -5.43 14.13 -0.74
CA LEU A 134 -4.07 14.37 -1.21
C LEU A 134 -3.99 15.68 -2.03
N PRO A 135 -4.31 16.84 -1.45
CA PRO A 135 -4.46 18.10 -2.21
C PRO A 135 -3.16 18.55 -2.91
N THR A 136 -2.00 18.09 -2.46
CA THR A 136 -0.68 18.41 -3.04
C THR A 136 -0.28 17.47 -4.18
N LEU A 137 -1.07 16.43 -4.47
CA LEU A 137 -0.76 15.44 -5.51
C LEU A 137 -0.67 16.09 -6.92
N PRO A 138 -1.63 16.93 -7.36
CA PRO A 138 -1.47 17.66 -8.62
C PRO A 138 -0.23 18.57 -8.64
N LEU A 139 0.14 19.18 -7.51
CA LEU A 139 1.32 20.06 -7.40
C LEU A 139 2.65 19.32 -7.57
N LEU A 140 2.73 18.07 -7.10
CA LEU A 140 3.89 17.21 -7.30
C LEU A 140 4.05 16.77 -8.76
N LEU A 141 2.92 16.50 -9.42
CA LEU A 141 2.88 16.01 -10.81
C LEU A 141 3.13 17.11 -11.83
N ASN A 142 2.83 18.37 -11.51
CA ASN A 142 3.03 19.48 -12.43
C ASN A 142 4.50 19.56 -12.87
N ASN A 143 4.74 19.51 -14.18
CA ASN A 143 6.07 19.49 -14.78
C ASN A 143 6.90 20.76 -14.46
N HIS A 144 6.25 21.85 -14.04
CA HIS A 144 6.91 23.11 -13.65
C HIS A 144 7.02 23.30 -12.13
N SER A 145 6.91 22.22 -11.34
CA SER A 145 6.96 22.32 -9.88
C SER A 145 8.38 22.65 -9.42
N LYS A 146 8.69 23.95 -9.31
CA LYS A 146 9.94 24.47 -8.71
C LYS A 146 10.23 23.82 -7.37
N ILE A 147 9.20 23.48 -6.59
CA ILE A 147 9.36 22.84 -5.28
C ILE A 147 10.00 21.45 -5.44
N ARG A 148 9.57 20.66 -6.43
CA ARG A 148 10.18 19.34 -6.72
C ARG A 148 11.62 19.49 -7.18
N GLU A 149 11.89 20.45 -8.06
CA GLU A 149 13.25 20.74 -8.56
C GLU A 149 14.18 21.16 -7.42
N THR A 150 13.76 22.10 -6.58
CA THR A 150 14.51 22.53 -5.39
C THR A 150 14.80 21.36 -4.45
N LEU A 151 13.83 20.46 -4.25
CA LEU A 151 13.99 19.28 -3.41
C LEU A 151 14.97 18.26 -3.99
N LEU A 152 15.08 18.16 -5.32
CA LEU A 152 16.06 17.30 -5.98
C LEU A 152 17.46 17.92 -5.93
N LEU A 153 17.57 19.22 -6.25
CA LEU A 153 18.83 19.95 -6.22
C LEU A 153 19.44 20.04 -4.82
N SER A 154 18.62 20.12 -3.78
CA SER A 154 19.11 20.09 -2.39
C SER A 154 19.82 18.79 -2.02
N GLN A 155 19.69 17.72 -2.82
CA GLN A 155 20.37 16.45 -2.62
C GLN A 155 21.74 16.36 -3.31
N LEU A 156 22.09 17.34 -4.15
CA LEU A 156 23.30 17.32 -4.99
C LEU A 156 24.32 18.39 -4.58
N GLY A 157 23.87 19.46 -3.92
CA GLY A 157 24.68 20.61 -3.54
C GLY A 157 24.53 21.79 -4.51
N GLU A 158 25.28 22.86 -4.28
CA GLU A 158 25.18 24.09 -5.07
C GLU A 158 25.70 23.93 -6.52
N GLY A 159 25.10 24.69 -7.44
CA GLY A 159 25.57 24.80 -8.84
C GLY A 159 25.13 23.68 -9.79
N TRP A 160 24.46 22.63 -9.31
CA TRP A 160 23.88 21.60 -10.16
C TRP A 160 22.69 22.14 -10.96
N LYS A 161 22.54 21.64 -12.20
CA LYS A 161 21.39 21.97 -13.07
C LYS A 161 20.66 20.70 -13.46
N ILE A 162 19.35 20.70 -13.30
CA ILE A 162 18.49 19.60 -13.76
C ILE A 162 18.43 19.66 -15.29
N MET A 163 18.80 18.56 -15.94
CA MET A 163 18.66 18.42 -17.40
C MET A 163 17.32 17.77 -17.74
N GLU A 164 17.01 16.66 -17.07
CA GLU A 164 15.77 15.90 -17.28
C GLU A 164 15.28 15.30 -15.97
N SER A 165 13.95 15.24 -15.81
CA SER A 165 13.33 14.45 -14.75
C SER A 165 12.09 13.76 -15.26
N GLN A 166 12.01 12.44 -15.09
CA GLN A 166 10.85 11.63 -15.42
C GLN A 166 10.21 11.11 -14.13
N LEU A 167 8.96 11.51 -13.88
CA LEU A 167 8.19 11.07 -12.73
C LEU A 167 7.20 9.97 -13.14
N THR A 168 7.37 8.77 -12.59
CA THR A 168 6.53 7.60 -12.83
C THR A 168 5.77 7.25 -11.56
N LEU A 169 4.45 7.14 -11.64
CA LEU A 169 3.67 6.65 -10.50
C LEU A 169 3.92 5.15 -10.30
N MET A 170 4.33 4.79 -9.09
CA MET A 170 4.53 3.39 -8.69
C MET A 170 3.31 2.83 -7.96
N ARG A 171 2.67 3.65 -7.12
CA ARG A 171 1.53 3.21 -6.32
C ARG A 171 0.63 4.37 -5.96
N TYR A 172 -0.67 4.23 -6.21
CA TYR A 172 -1.68 5.17 -5.76
C TYR A 172 -2.68 4.49 -4.82
N ARG A 173 -2.80 5.02 -3.60
CA ARG A 173 -3.81 4.61 -2.62
C ARG A 173 -4.78 5.77 -2.40
N PRO A 174 -5.97 5.76 -3.07
CA PRO A 174 -6.93 6.84 -2.93
C PRO A 174 -7.23 7.21 -1.48
N LEU A 175 -7.21 8.52 -1.24
CA LEU A 175 -7.42 9.18 0.03
C LEU A 175 -6.39 8.83 1.12
N GLN A 176 -5.24 8.25 0.76
CA GLN A 176 -4.23 7.80 1.73
C GLN A 176 -2.83 8.27 1.39
N ALA A 177 -2.29 7.87 0.23
CA ALA A 177 -0.92 8.16 -0.16
C ALA A 177 -0.70 7.87 -1.65
N ALA A 178 0.37 8.44 -2.22
CA ALA A 178 0.89 8.08 -3.53
C ALA A 178 2.42 7.95 -3.49
N THR A 179 2.98 7.01 -4.25
CA THR A 179 4.43 6.80 -4.36
C THR A 179 4.83 6.92 -5.82
N PHE A 180 5.85 7.71 -6.09
CA PHE A 180 6.42 7.94 -7.41
C PHE A 180 7.89 7.58 -7.42
N ARG A 181 8.36 7.07 -8.56
CA ARG A 181 9.77 6.93 -8.90
C ARG A 181 10.13 8.11 -9.79
N CYS A 182 11.21 8.79 -9.48
CA CYS A 182 11.72 9.90 -10.27
C CYS A 182 13.11 9.51 -10.79
N ALA A 183 13.22 9.27 -12.10
CA ALA A 183 14.51 9.19 -12.77
C ALA A 183 14.96 10.62 -13.09
N PHE A 184 16.21 10.93 -12.74
CA PHE A 184 16.71 12.28 -12.71
C PHE A 184 18.11 12.33 -13.32
N GLU A 185 18.34 13.29 -14.21
CA GLU A 185 19.64 13.58 -14.80
C GLU A 185 20.03 15.04 -14.52
N ALA A 186 21.23 15.26 -13.99
CA ALA A 186 21.74 16.60 -13.73
C ALA A 186 23.19 16.79 -14.11
N GLU A 187 23.49 18.01 -14.52
CA GLU A 187 24.83 18.46 -14.88
C GLU A 187 25.52 19.05 -13.64
N PRO A 188 26.76 18.62 -13.33
CA PRO A 188 27.55 19.22 -12.28
C PRO A 188 28.06 20.63 -12.68
N PRO A 189 28.33 21.51 -11.71
CA PRO A 189 28.80 22.88 -11.98
C PRO A 189 30.16 22.95 -12.70
N HIS A 190 30.98 21.91 -12.56
CA HIS A 190 32.28 21.79 -13.23
C HIS A 190 32.25 20.54 -14.12
N LYS A 191 32.75 20.67 -15.37
CA LYS A 191 32.70 19.69 -16.46
C LYS A 191 33.08 18.26 -16.04
N LYS A 192 32.11 17.54 -15.48
CA LYS A 192 32.08 16.09 -15.23
C LYS A 192 30.86 15.54 -15.96
N GLU A 193 30.84 14.24 -16.18
CA GLU A 193 29.70 13.56 -16.81
C GLU A 193 28.39 13.83 -16.05
N PRO A 194 27.24 13.91 -16.74
CA PRO A 194 25.93 14.03 -16.12
C PRO A 194 25.69 12.92 -15.09
N LEU A 195 25.14 13.29 -13.93
CA LEU A 195 24.75 12.33 -12.90
C LEU A 195 23.34 11.83 -13.19
N LYS A 196 23.20 10.51 -13.30
CA LYS A 196 21.89 9.84 -13.36
C LYS A 196 21.58 9.24 -11.99
N LYS A 197 20.44 9.62 -11.41
CA LYS A 197 20.00 9.14 -10.10
C LYS A 197 18.52 8.86 -10.08
N ILE A 198 18.10 7.95 -9.20
CA ILE A 198 16.70 7.61 -9.00
C ILE A 198 16.31 7.93 -7.56
N PHE A 199 15.15 8.57 -7.43
CA PHE A 199 14.57 8.94 -6.15
C PHE A 199 13.13 8.44 -6.06
N TYR A 200 12.65 8.21 -4.84
CA TYR A 200 11.26 7.87 -4.58
C TYR A 200 10.58 8.98 -3.80
N PHE A 201 9.47 9.48 -4.34
CA PHE A 201 8.63 10.49 -3.71
C PHE A 201 7.40 9.82 -3.13
N LYS A 202 7.25 9.86 -1.81
CA LYS A 202 6.09 9.32 -1.10
C LYS A 202 5.26 10.44 -0.52
N LEU A 203 4.13 10.69 -1.17
CA LEU A 203 3.17 11.72 -0.80
C LEU A 203 2.16 11.19 0.20
N PHE A 204 1.95 11.94 1.28
CA PHE A 204 1.03 11.65 2.36
C PHE A 204 -0.14 12.64 2.37
N LYS A 205 -1.26 12.23 2.97
CA LYS A 205 -2.44 13.09 3.15
C LYS A 205 -2.22 14.27 4.12
N LYS A 206 -1.31 14.12 5.07
CA LYS A 206 -0.95 15.11 6.11
C LYS A 206 0.54 14.99 6.44
N ASP A 207 0.95 15.52 7.58
CA ASP A 207 2.33 15.50 8.08
C ASP A 207 2.80 14.14 8.64
N GLU A 208 2.06 13.05 8.41
CA GLU A 208 2.49 11.72 8.86
C GLU A 208 3.86 11.31 8.29
N GLY A 209 4.20 11.78 7.09
CA GLY A 209 5.51 11.54 6.48
C GLY A 209 6.69 12.22 7.20
N LEU A 210 6.45 13.23 8.05
CA LEU A 210 7.51 13.85 8.86
C LEU A 210 8.00 12.89 9.95
N SER A 211 7.08 12.23 10.65
CA SER A 211 7.45 11.19 11.63
C SER A 211 8.23 10.06 10.97
N VAL A 212 7.80 9.62 9.79
CA VAL A 212 8.51 8.58 9.02
C VAL A 212 9.91 9.04 8.62
N PHE A 213 10.07 10.31 8.22
CA PHE A 213 11.38 10.90 7.92
C PHE A 213 12.30 10.84 9.15
N GLU A 214 11.82 11.28 10.30
CA GLU A 214 12.58 11.29 11.57
C GLU A 214 12.93 9.88 12.05
N ASP A 215 12.01 8.93 11.94
CA ASP A 215 12.25 7.52 12.27
C ASP A 215 13.32 6.91 11.37
N LEU A 216 13.30 7.20 10.06
CA LEU A 216 14.31 6.70 9.12
C LEU A 216 15.70 7.28 9.39
N LEU A 217 15.82 8.56 9.76
CA LEU A 217 17.10 9.15 10.14
C LEU A 217 17.70 8.46 11.37
N GLN A 218 16.88 8.17 12.37
CA GLN A 218 17.32 7.48 13.59
C GLN A 218 17.62 6.00 13.34
N LEU A 219 16.80 5.31 12.54
CA LEU A 219 17.08 3.94 12.11
C LEU A 219 18.39 3.84 11.33
N LYS A 220 18.74 4.84 10.52
CA LYS A 220 20.03 4.89 9.81
C LYS A 220 21.23 4.96 10.75
N GLN A 221 21.07 5.58 11.93
CA GLN A 221 22.12 5.61 12.95
C GLN A 221 22.29 4.26 13.63
N VAL A 222 21.19 3.53 13.85
CA VAL A 222 21.22 2.16 14.41
C VAL A 222 21.80 1.16 13.41
N PHE A 223 21.47 1.33 12.12
CA PHE A 223 21.91 0.48 11.03
C PHE A 223 22.78 1.28 10.04
N PRO A 224 24.02 1.63 10.44
CA PRO A 224 24.94 2.33 9.55
C PRO A 224 25.26 1.46 8.33
N SER A 225 25.70 2.10 7.24
CA SER A 225 26.07 1.39 6.02
C SER A 225 27.19 0.37 6.29
N ARG A 226 26.89 -0.90 6.04
CA ARG A 226 27.80 -2.06 6.18
C ARG A 226 27.76 -2.88 4.90
N GLU A 227 28.75 -3.74 4.72
CA GLU A 227 28.81 -4.66 3.57
C GLU A 227 27.81 -5.81 3.69
N GLU A 228 27.43 -6.18 4.91
CA GLU A 228 26.50 -7.27 5.20
C GLU A 228 25.43 -6.88 6.23
N GLY A 229 24.34 -7.64 6.25
CA GLY A 229 23.26 -7.51 7.24
C GLY A 229 22.13 -6.58 6.80
N ILE A 230 21.38 -6.09 7.78
CA ILE A 230 20.25 -5.18 7.50
C ILE A 230 20.74 -3.78 7.08
N HIS A 231 20.04 -3.24 6.09
CA HIS A 231 20.20 -1.87 5.64
C HIS A 231 18.88 -1.09 5.70
N VAL A 232 18.99 0.19 6.05
CA VAL A 232 17.90 1.16 6.01
C VAL A 232 18.24 2.24 5.01
N LEU A 233 17.30 2.56 4.13
CA LEU A 233 17.45 3.60 3.10
C LEU A 233 17.70 4.97 3.72
N ASN A 234 18.50 5.78 3.04
CA ASN A 234 18.61 7.19 3.33
C ASN A 234 17.28 7.91 3.03
N ALA A 235 16.74 8.53 4.07
CA ALA A 235 15.71 9.53 3.92
C ALA A 235 16.37 10.87 3.57
N LEU A 236 16.15 11.31 2.33
CA LEU A 236 16.87 12.41 1.71
C LEU A 236 16.26 13.77 2.08
N GLY A 237 14.95 13.80 2.32
CA GLY A 237 14.29 15.01 2.78
C GLY A 237 12.79 14.85 2.94
N TYR A 238 12.17 15.78 3.64
CA TYR A 238 10.73 15.89 3.76
C TYR A 238 10.25 17.31 3.42
N SER A 239 9.30 17.41 2.48
CA SER A 239 8.64 18.67 2.15
C SER A 239 7.32 18.80 2.90
N LYS A 240 7.26 19.71 3.88
CA LYS A 240 6.00 20.09 4.55
C LYS A 240 4.99 20.70 3.58
N GLN A 241 5.46 21.40 2.54
CA GLN A 241 4.60 22.03 1.55
C GLN A 241 3.91 20.99 0.66
N LEU A 242 4.66 19.99 0.18
CA LEU A 242 4.10 18.91 -0.66
C LEU A 242 3.57 17.72 0.15
N LYS A 243 3.79 17.69 1.47
CA LYS A 243 3.56 16.52 2.33
C LYS A 243 4.25 15.26 1.81
N THR A 244 5.47 15.42 1.32
CA THR A 244 6.16 14.38 0.53
C THR A 244 7.53 14.07 1.12
N LEU A 245 7.76 12.78 1.39
CA LEU A 245 9.04 12.20 1.77
C LEU A 245 9.83 11.80 0.54
N ILE A 246 11.13 12.05 0.54
CA ILE A 246 12.07 11.70 -0.54
C ILE A 246 13.01 10.64 -0.01
N LEU A 247 13.09 9.53 -0.74
CA LEU A 247 13.94 8.39 -0.43
C LEU A 247 14.89 8.13 -1.59
N GLU A 248 16.06 7.59 -1.30
CA GLU A 248 16.90 6.97 -2.32
C GLU A 248 16.25 5.68 -2.88
N GLU A 249 16.76 5.20 -4.02
CA GLU A 249 16.41 3.88 -4.53
C GLU A 249 17.06 2.78 -3.69
N ALA A 250 16.30 1.72 -3.40
CA ALA A 250 16.85 0.54 -2.76
C ALA A 250 17.73 -0.25 -3.73
N PRO A 251 18.99 -0.57 -3.36
CA PRO A 251 19.85 -1.36 -4.22
C PRO A 251 19.39 -2.82 -4.28
N GLY A 252 19.73 -3.50 -5.36
CA GLY A 252 19.51 -4.93 -5.52
C GLY A 252 18.13 -5.31 -6.06
N ILE A 253 17.76 -6.58 -5.85
CA ILE A 253 16.57 -7.21 -6.43
C ILE A 253 15.55 -7.49 -5.31
N PRO A 254 14.25 -7.22 -5.51
CA PRO A 254 13.24 -7.53 -4.50
C PRO A 254 13.13 -9.04 -4.26
N LEU A 255 12.95 -9.46 -3.00
CA LEU A 255 12.82 -10.85 -2.59
C LEU A 255 11.69 -11.57 -3.32
N SER A 256 10.61 -10.85 -3.67
CA SER A 256 9.52 -11.40 -4.49
C SER A 256 10.00 -12.01 -5.81
N ALA A 257 10.99 -11.41 -6.48
CA ALA A 257 11.52 -11.92 -7.74
C ALA A 257 12.24 -13.27 -7.56
N PHE A 258 13.05 -13.41 -6.50
CA PHE A 258 13.71 -14.67 -6.16
C PHE A 258 12.69 -15.77 -5.82
N ILE A 259 11.65 -15.43 -5.06
CA ILE A 259 10.61 -16.40 -4.69
C ILE A 259 9.80 -16.85 -5.91
N LEU A 260 9.43 -15.93 -6.80
CA LEU A 260 8.66 -16.23 -8.01
C LEU A 260 9.48 -17.08 -9.01
N ASN A 261 10.75 -16.75 -9.20
CA ASN A 261 11.61 -17.46 -10.15
C ASN A 261 12.20 -18.76 -9.58
N GLY A 262 12.24 -18.91 -8.25
CA GLY A 262 12.74 -20.10 -7.58
C GLY A 262 14.27 -20.27 -7.64
N LEU A 263 15.01 -19.25 -8.05
CA LEU A 263 16.48 -19.25 -8.12
C LEU A 263 17.10 -18.69 -6.84
N SER A 264 18.17 -19.32 -6.35
CA SER A 264 18.96 -18.91 -5.18
C SER A 264 18.13 -18.64 -3.91
N ILE A 265 16.95 -19.25 -3.80
CA ILE A 265 15.94 -18.93 -2.79
C ILE A 265 16.45 -19.19 -1.38
N GLU A 266 17.17 -20.29 -1.13
CA GLU A 266 17.60 -20.63 0.23
C GLU A 266 18.60 -19.63 0.76
N TYR A 267 19.63 -19.32 -0.03
CA TYR A 267 20.63 -18.32 0.32
C TYR A 267 19.97 -16.97 0.59
N THR A 268 19.09 -16.53 -0.31
CA THR A 268 18.40 -15.24 -0.18
C THR A 268 17.45 -15.19 1.03
N LEU A 269 16.73 -16.27 1.31
CA LEU A 269 15.82 -16.35 2.47
C LEU A 269 16.55 -16.52 3.80
N GLU A 270 17.69 -17.20 3.80
CA GLU A 270 18.56 -17.27 4.98
C GLU A 270 19.01 -15.88 5.40
N LYS A 271 19.53 -15.08 4.46
CA LYS A 271 19.92 -13.68 4.73
C LYS A 271 18.75 -12.84 5.21
N THR A 272 17.61 -12.98 4.54
CA THR A 272 16.38 -12.28 4.95
C THR A 272 16.01 -12.63 6.39
N ALA A 273 16.07 -13.90 6.77
CA ALA A 273 15.75 -14.36 8.12
C ALA A 273 16.74 -13.82 9.16
N LYS A 274 18.05 -13.80 8.85
CA LYS A 274 19.08 -13.23 9.73
C LYS A 274 18.91 -11.72 9.89
N ALA A 275 18.76 -10.98 8.80
CA ALA A 275 18.54 -9.53 8.82
C ALA A 275 17.24 -9.15 9.56
N LEU A 276 16.18 -9.94 9.40
CA LEU A 276 14.93 -9.74 10.14
C LEU A 276 15.12 -9.98 11.64
N ALA A 277 15.86 -11.03 12.02
CA ALA A 277 16.18 -11.27 13.42
C ALA A 277 17.05 -10.14 14.01
N GLU A 278 18.06 -9.68 13.27
CA GLU A 278 18.89 -8.52 13.65
C GLU A 278 18.03 -7.28 13.88
N PHE A 279 17.12 -6.97 12.95
CA PHE A 279 16.17 -5.86 13.09
C PHE A 279 15.31 -6.01 14.35
N ASN A 280 14.69 -7.17 14.52
CA ASN A 280 13.78 -7.43 15.62
C ASN A 280 14.48 -7.54 16.99
N LEU A 281 15.80 -7.72 17.03
CA LEU A 281 16.59 -7.72 18.28
C LEU A 281 17.30 -6.39 18.55
N SER A 282 17.28 -5.47 17.59
CA SER A 282 17.91 -4.16 17.74
C SER A 282 17.26 -3.28 18.81
N SER A 283 18.03 -2.31 19.29
CA SER A 283 17.54 -1.29 20.22
C SER A 283 17.15 -0.03 19.45
N CYS A 284 15.85 0.19 19.28
CA CYS A 284 15.31 1.41 18.67
C CYS A 284 14.33 2.09 19.64
N PRO A 285 14.81 2.69 20.75
CA PRO A 285 13.95 3.24 21.80
C PRO A 285 13.11 4.44 21.35
N PHE A 286 13.49 5.09 20.26
CA PHE A 286 12.78 6.21 19.65
C PHE A 286 11.50 5.78 18.91
N LEU A 287 11.38 4.50 18.54
CA LEU A 287 10.19 4.00 17.88
C LEU A 287 9.01 4.03 18.85
N LYS A 288 7.85 4.43 18.33
CA LYS A 288 6.60 4.42 19.10
C LYS A 288 6.33 3.02 19.66
N LYS A 289 6.09 2.93 20.97
CA LYS A 289 5.59 1.73 21.62
C LYS A 289 4.09 1.61 21.40
N GLN A 290 3.66 0.53 20.75
CA GLN A 290 2.24 0.30 20.52
C GLN A 290 1.55 -0.10 21.82
N SER A 291 0.42 0.54 22.12
CA SER A 291 -0.47 0.05 23.16
C SER A 291 -1.08 -1.31 22.78
N MET A 292 -1.69 -2.00 23.74
CA MET A 292 -2.38 -3.26 23.45
C MET A 292 -3.51 -3.06 22.43
N GLU A 293 -4.28 -1.98 22.58
CA GLU A 293 -5.34 -1.58 21.67
C GLU A 293 -4.80 -1.31 20.26
N GLU A 294 -3.67 -0.60 20.15
CA GLU A 294 -3.04 -0.31 18.86
C GLU A 294 -2.54 -1.58 18.15
N ARG A 295 -2.01 -2.56 18.89
CA ARG A 295 -1.59 -3.86 18.34
C ARG A 295 -2.76 -4.67 17.80
N PHE A 296 -3.89 -4.69 18.51
CA PHE A 296 -5.07 -5.47 18.08
C PHE A 296 -6.00 -4.73 17.13
N HIS A 297 -5.90 -3.40 17.02
CA HIS A 297 -6.74 -2.61 16.12
C HIS A 297 -6.74 -3.10 14.65
N PRO A 298 -5.59 -3.46 14.03
CA PRO A 298 -5.59 -4.03 12.68
C PRO A 298 -6.35 -5.36 12.57
N LEU A 299 -6.26 -6.22 13.60
CA LEU A 299 -6.98 -7.49 13.67
C LEU A 299 -8.49 -7.25 13.75
N GLU A 300 -8.92 -6.40 14.68
CA GLU A 300 -10.34 -6.05 14.87
C GLU A 300 -10.95 -5.44 13.60
N LYS A 301 -10.18 -4.58 12.92
CA LYS A 301 -10.59 -3.99 11.65
C LYS A 301 -10.73 -5.04 10.55
N ALA A 302 -9.82 -6.02 10.49
CA ALA A 302 -9.90 -7.12 9.53
C ALA A 302 -11.12 -8.00 9.81
N ILE A 303 -11.34 -8.39 11.07
CA ILE A 303 -12.49 -9.18 11.51
C ILE A 303 -13.79 -8.47 11.14
N ARG A 304 -13.93 -7.19 11.51
CA ARG A 304 -15.13 -6.42 11.21
C ARG A 304 -15.41 -6.33 9.71
N PHE A 305 -14.37 -6.10 8.90
CA PHE A 305 -14.52 -6.06 7.46
C PHE A 305 -14.95 -7.41 6.88
N ILE A 306 -14.38 -8.52 7.35
CA ILE A 306 -14.78 -9.86 6.90
C ILE A 306 -16.21 -10.16 7.33
N GLN A 307 -16.61 -9.82 8.57
CA GLN A 307 -17.99 -9.96 9.05
C GLN A 307 -18.99 -9.14 8.22
N ASP A 308 -18.62 -7.91 7.84
CA ASP A 308 -19.46 -7.04 7.01
C ASP A 308 -19.71 -7.63 5.61
N VAL A 309 -18.77 -8.41 5.05
CA VAL A 309 -18.82 -8.94 3.68
C VAL A 309 -19.26 -10.43 3.63
N CYS A 310 -18.91 -11.19 4.66
CA CYS A 310 -19.15 -12.63 4.83
C CYS A 310 -19.72 -12.90 6.24
N PRO A 311 -20.96 -12.45 6.54
CA PRO A 311 -21.58 -12.59 7.85
C PRO A 311 -21.70 -14.04 8.33
N GLU A 312 -21.75 -15.00 7.40
CA GLU A 312 -21.76 -16.46 7.66
C GLU A 312 -20.54 -16.98 8.46
N HIS A 313 -19.51 -16.17 8.66
CA HIS A 313 -18.28 -16.54 9.37
C HIS A 313 -18.12 -15.88 10.75
N GLN A 314 -19.17 -15.24 11.27
CA GLN A 314 -19.11 -14.48 12.53
C GLN A 314 -18.56 -15.30 13.71
N GLU A 315 -19.07 -16.51 13.93
CA GLU A 315 -18.65 -17.38 15.04
C GLU A 315 -17.16 -17.76 14.93
N LYS A 316 -16.72 -18.19 13.75
CA LYS A 316 -15.32 -18.52 13.46
C LYS A 316 -14.39 -17.34 13.73
N LEU A 317 -14.80 -16.14 13.32
CA LEU A 317 -14.02 -14.92 13.53
C LEU A 317 -13.93 -14.54 15.01
N HIS A 318 -15.00 -14.70 15.78
CA HIS A 318 -14.98 -14.49 17.23
C HIS A 318 -14.02 -15.48 17.92
N GLN A 319 -14.09 -16.76 17.57
CA GLN A 319 -13.20 -17.78 18.11
C GLN A 319 -11.73 -17.46 17.80
N ILE A 320 -11.40 -17.14 16.54
CA ILE A 320 -10.04 -16.76 16.14
C ILE A 320 -9.58 -15.52 16.91
N SER A 321 -10.42 -14.48 17.02
CA SER A 321 -10.11 -13.25 17.76
C SER A 321 -9.71 -13.54 19.21
N PHE A 322 -10.56 -14.30 19.91
CA PHE A 322 -10.37 -14.63 21.31
C PHE A 322 -9.06 -15.40 21.53
N GLN A 323 -8.81 -16.40 20.68
CA GLN A 323 -7.62 -17.24 20.74
C GLN A 323 -6.32 -16.46 20.46
N ILE A 324 -6.36 -15.50 19.53
CA ILE A 324 -5.23 -14.62 19.25
C ILE A 324 -4.98 -13.64 20.40
N GLN A 325 -6.02 -12.94 20.85
CA GLN A 325 -5.89 -11.92 21.90
C GLN A 325 -5.38 -12.52 23.21
N THR A 326 -5.86 -13.72 23.56
CA THR A 326 -5.40 -14.45 24.76
C THR A 326 -3.91 -14.78 24.68
N ARG A 327 -3.43 -15.30 23.54
CA ARG A 327 -2.01 -15.72 23.39
C ARG A 327 -1.03 -14.58 23.15
N LEU A 328 -1.50 -13.43 22.66
CA LEU A 328 -0.65 -12.28 22.32
C LEU A 328 -0.86 -11.08 23.26
N LYS A 329 -1.54 -11.29 24.40
CA LYS A 329 -1.81 -10.24 25.39
C LYS A 329 -0.51 -9.63 25.90
N GLU A 330 0.40 -10.48 26.39
CA GLU A 330 1.66 -10.09 26.99
C GLU A 330 2.82 -10.54 26.10
N VAL A 331 3.52 -9.56 25.55
CA VAL A 331 4.62 -9.78 24.62
C VAL A 331 5.73 -8.78 24.89
N THR A 332 6.98 -9.22 24.76
CA THR A 332 8.11 -8.29 24.67
C THR A 332 8.00 -7.52 23.37
N LEU A 333 7.95 -6.19 23.49
CA LEU A 333 7.88 -5.29 22.35
C LEU A 333 9.28 -5.02 21.80
N CYS A 334 9.45 -5.23 20.50
CA CYS A 334 10.70 -5.02 19.79
C CYS A 334 10.44 -4.29 18.46
N PRO A 335 11.47 -3.72 17.82
CA PRO A 335 11.30 -3.08 16.51
C PRO A 335 10.67 -4.07 15.53
N THR A 336 9.54 -3.67 14.95
CA THR A 336 8.71 -4.53 14.09
C THR A 336 8.24 -3.70 12.90
N HIS A 337 8.38 -4.23 11.69
CA HIS A 337 8.06 -3.54 10.44
C HIS A 337 6.54 -3.41 10.24
N LEU A 338 5.74 -4.39 10.67
CA LEU A 338 4.26 -4.40 10.67
C LEU A 338 3.54 -4.44 9.29
N ASP A 339 4.27 -4.28 8.19
CA ASP A 339 3.78 -4.49 6.82
C ASP A 339 4.83 -5.20 5.94
N LEU A 340 5.64 -6.09 6.55
CA LEU A 340 6.70 -6.81 5.85
C LEU A 340 6.12 -7.78 4.81
N LYS A 341 6.62 -7.66 3.57
CA LYS A 341 6.25 -8.49 2.41
C LYS A 341 7.49 -8.76 1.54
N PRO A 342 7.48 -9.80 0.69
CA PRO A 342 8.59 -10.06 -0.22
C PRO A 342 8.96 -8.87 -1.13
N GLU A 343 7.99 -8.07 -1.55
CA GLU A 343 8.22 -6.87 -2.38
C GLU A 343 8.83 -5.68 -1.61
N HIS A 344 8.90 -5.76 -0.28
CA HIS A 344 9.49 -4.73 0.60
C HIS A 344 10.91 -5.07 1.08
N ILE A 345 11.46 -6.19 0.59
CA ILE A 345 12.79 -6.68 0.99
C ILE A 345 13.65 -6.71 -0.27
N PHE A 346 14.76 -6.00 -0.27
CA PHE A 346 15.70 -5.95 -1.40
C PHE A 346 17.01 -6.62 -1.03
N ILE A 347 17.57 -7.37 -1.97
CA ILE A 347 18.73 -8.22 -1.76
C ILE A 347 19.83 -7.74 -2.71
N ASP A 348 20.93 -7.30 -2.13
CA ASP A 348 22.10 -6.78 -2.83
C ASP A 348 23.37 -7.40 -2.24
N GLY A 349 23.82 -8.51 -2.83
CA GLY A 349 24.89 -9.31 -2.23
C GLY A 349 24.52 -9.75 -0.82
N GLU A 350 25.35 -9.43 0.16
CA GLU A 350 25.13 -9.69 1.60
C GLU A 350 24.21 -8.68 2.30
N ARG A 351 23.81 -7.60 1.62
CA ARG A 351 22.92 -6.58 2.18
C ARG A 351 21.45 -6.94 1.97
N VAL A 352 20.67 -6.73 3.02
CA VAL A 352 19.21 -6.87 3.01
C VAL A 352 18.58 -5.54 3.38
N THR A 353 17.92 -4.89 2.43
CA THR A 353 17.27 -3.60 2.66
C THR A 353 15.77 -3.78 2.88
N PHE A 354 15.25 -3.21 3.97
CA PHE A 354 13.80 -3.13 4.20
C PHE A 354 13.29 -1.74 3.77
N ILE A 355 12.23 -1.74 2.95
CA ILE A 355 11.55 -0.52 2.50
C ILE A 355 10.11 -0.46 3.04
N ASP A 356 9.43 0.67 2.87
CA ASP A 356 8.05 0.87 3.37
C ASP A 356 7.95 0.76 4.90
N LEU A 357 8.90 1.38 5.61
CA LEU A 357 8.98 1.43 7.08
C LEU A 357 8.00 2.44 7.71
N ASP A 358 6.97 2.92 7.00
CA ASP A 358 6.00 3.89 7.54
C ASP A 358 5.23 3.39 8.77
N ALA A 359 5.09 2.07 8.89
CA ALA A 359 4.33 1.42 9.94
C ALA A 359 5.23 0.92 11.08
N VAL A 360 6.54 1.14 11.01
CA VAL A 360 7.48 0.61 11.99
C VAL A 360 7.16 1.10 13.41
N ALA A 361 7.23 0.20 14.37
CA ALA A 361 6.95 0.49 15.77
C ALA A 361 7.56 -0.57 16.68
N MET A 362 7.57 -0.33 17.99
CA MET A 362 7.81 -1.39 18.97
C MET A 362 6.52 -2.20 19.15
N SER A 363 6.53 -3.44 18.64
CA SER A 363 5.39 -4.36 18.60
C SER A 363 5.81 -5.82 18.83
N ASP A 364 4.94 -6.79 18.57
CA ASP A 364 5.33 -8.21 18.56
C ASP A 364 6.21 -8.51 17.32
N PRO A 365 7.52 -8.78 17.50
CA PRO A 365 8.44 -9.02 16.38
C PRO A 365 8.11 -10.29 15.58
N VAL A 366 7.41 -11.25 16.19
CA VAL A 366 7.01 -12.49 15.50
C VAL A 366 5.96 -12.21 14.41
N TYR A 367 5.30 -11.06 14.47
CA TYR A 367 4.38 -10.63 13.43
C TYR A 367 5.03 -10.52 12.05
N ASP A 368 6.26 -10.03 11.94
CA ASP A 368 6.93 -9.81 10.66
C ASP A 368 7.22 -11.13 9.94
N ILE A 369 7.84 -12.10 10.64
CA ILE A 369 8.11 -13.42 10.07
C ILE A 369 6.82 -14.16 9.74
N ALA A 370 5.78 -13.99 10.56
CA ALA A 370 4.48 -14.59 10.31
C ALA A 370 3.78 -13.99 9.08
N SER A 371 3.88 -12.66 8.89
CA SER A 371 3.40 -11.96 7.69
C SER A 371 4.10 -12.45 6.43
N LEU A 372 5.42 -12.59 6.47
CA LEU A 372 6.21 -13.10 5.34
C LEU A 372 5.80 -14.53 4.97
N ILE A 373 5.67 -15.42 5.96
CA ILE A 373 5.19 -16.81 5.76
C ILE A 373 3.78 -16.82 5.17
N ALA A 374 2.85 -16.04 5.72
CA ALA A 374 1.47 -15.96 5.23
C ALA A 374 1.41 -15.51 3.77
N ARG A 375 2.25 -14.53 3.38
CA ARG A 375 2.37 -14.07 1.99
C ARG A 375 2.90 -15.16 1.05
N ILE A 376 3.91 -15.92 1.46
CA ILE A 376 4.45 -17.02 0.65
C ILE A 376 3.42 -18.15 0.49
N VAL A 377 2.67 -18.48 1.54
CA VAL A 377 1.56 -19.43 1.46
C VAL A 377 0.50 -18.93 0.47
N PHE A 378 0.14 -17.64 0.54
CA PHE A 378 -0.81 -17.03 -0.40
C PHE A 378 -0.35 -17.08 -1.85
N LEU A 379 0.93 -16.83 -2.14
CA LEU A 379 1.49 -16.95 -3.50
C LEU A 379 1.31 -18.38 -4.03
N SER A 380 1.57 -19.39 -3.19
CA SER A 380 1.40 -20.80 -3.58
C SER A 380 -0.07 -21.19 -3.78
N GLU A 381 -0.97 -20.73 -2.91
CA GLU A 381 -2.41 -20.97 -3.07
C GLU A 381 -3.00 -20.25 -4.28
N SER A 382 -2.38 -19.13 -4.69
CA SER A 382 -2.71 -18.41 -5.92
C SER A 382 -2.01 -18.98 -7.15
N LYS A 383 -1.35 -20.15 -7.02
CA LYS A 383 -0.61 -20.86 -8.07
C LYS A 383 0.52 -20.05 -8.72
N GLN A 384 1.01 -19.01 -8.05
CA GLN A 384 2.15 -18.22 -8.54
C GLN A 384 3.49 -18.92 -8.26
N ILE A 385 3.54 -19.80 -7.27
CA ILE A 385 4.70 -20.64 -6.96
C ILE A 385 4.28 -22.08 -6.65
N SER A 386 5.18 -23.03 -6.90
CA SER A 386 4.93 -24.44 -6.60
C SER A 386 4.89 -24.72 -5.09
N ARG A 387 4.25 -25.84 -4.71
CA ARG A 387 4.25 -26.31 -3.31
C ARG A 387 5.67 -26.62 -2.81
N THR A 388 6.56 -27.05 -3.69
CA THR A 388 7.97 -27.34 -3.38
C THR A 388 8.71 -26.05 -2.97
N ILE A 389 8.60 -24.99 -3.77
CA ILE A 389 9.20 -23.67 -3.47
C ILE A 389 8.64 -23.15 -2.14
N ARG A 390 7.32 -23.20 -1.95
CA ARG A 390 6.69 -22.81 -0.68
C ARG A 390 7.27 -23.59 0.51
N ASN A 391 7.28 -24.92 0.45
CA ASN A 391 7.75 -25.74 1.57
C ASN A 391 9.23 -25.47 1.89
N ARG A 392 10.06 -25.27 0.86
CA ARG A 392 11.47 -24.91 1.00
C ARG A 392 11.61 -23.54 1.67
N ALA A 393 10.89 -22.53 1.17
CA ALA A 393 10.94 -21.18 1.72
C ALA A 393 10.53 -21.12 3.18
N LEU A 394 9.42 -21.78 3.53
CA LEU A 394 8.91 -21.85 4.90
C LEU A 394 9.90 -22.54 5.84
N ARG A 395 10.59 -23.59 5.37
CA ARG A 395 11.61 -24.28 6.17
C ARG A 395 12.79 -23.35 6.46
N VAL A 396 13.38 -22.75 5.42
CA VAL A 396 14.55 -21.86 5.55
C VAL A 396 14.23 -20.69 6.48
N LEU A 397 13.14 -19.96 6.21
CA LEU A 397 12.73 -18.82 7.02
C LEU A 397 12.54 -19.18 8.50
N LYS A 398 11.82 -20.27 8.79
CA LYS A 398 11.58 -20.70 10.18
C LYS A 398 12.88 -21.14 10.85
N THR A 399 13.70 -21.94 10.18
CA THR A 399 14.96 -22.45 10.76
C THR A 399 15.89 -21.31 11.13
N HIS A 400 16.19 -20.42 10.18
CA HIS A 400 17.19 -19.37 10.39
C HIS A 400 16.68 -18.21 11.25
N TYR A 401 15.39 -17.86 11.20
CA TYR A 401 14.87 -16.81 12.08
C TYR A 401 14.83 -17.29 13.54
N PHE A 402 14.24 -18.46 13.79
CA PHE A 402 14.08 -18.97 15.17
C PHE A 402 15.38 -19.53 15.79
N SER A 403 16.46 -19.67 15.02
CA SER A 403 17.79 -19.95 15.60
C SER A 403 18.45 -18.70 16.17
N GLN A 404 18.03 -17.49 15.79
CA GLN A 404 18.65 -16.24 16.19
C GLN A 404 17.90 -15.52 17.33
N VAL A 405 16.61 -15.79 17.48
CA VAL A 405 15.74 -15.09 18.44
C VAL A 405 15.40 -15.95 19.67
N PRO A 406 14.89 -15.37 20.77
CA PRO A 406 14.50 -16.14 21.96
C PRO A 406 13.55 -17.30 21.64
N ARG A 407 13.81 -18.48 22.22
CA ARG A 407 13.01 -19.70 21.98
C ARG A 407 11.51 -19.52 22.27
N SER A 408 11.16 -18.65 23.24
CA SER A 408 9.78 -18.35 23.60
C SER A 408 8.98 -17.73 22.44
N TRP A 409 9.64 -17.06 21.49
CA TRP A 409 8.98 -16.42 20.36
C TRP A 409 8.32 -17.42 19.41
N LYS A 410 8.83 -18.66 19.34
CA LYS A 410 8.28 -19.71 18.47
C LYS A 410 6.80 -20.01 18.76
N LYS A 411 6.38 -19.95 20.04
CA LYS A 411 4.99 -20.18 20.47
C LYS A 411 4.02 -19.10 19.98
N ARG A 412 4.51 -17.93 19.55
CA ARG A 412 3.69 -16.82 19.05
C ARG A 412 3.51 -16.85 17.54
N LEU A 413 4.13 -17.80 16.84
CA LEU A 413 4.12 -17.85 15.38
C LEU A 413 2.72 -18.10 14.83
N ILE A 414 1.98 -19.07 15.34
CA ILE A 414 0.67 -19.43 14.80
C ILE A 414 -0.38 -18.32 15.05
N PRO A 415 -0.50 -17.71 16.25
CA PRO A 415 -1.39 -16.58 16.45
C PRO A 415 -1.09 -15.39 15.52
N ASN A 416 0.19 -15.03 15.37
CA ASN A 416 0.60 -13.97 14.46
C ASN A 416 0.39 -14.34 12.98
N TYR A 417 0.55 -15.62 12.62
CA TYR A 417 0.26 -16.11 11.27
C TYR A 417 -1.23 -15.98 10.96
N CYS A 418 -2.11 -16.34 11.91
CA CYS A 418 -3.55 -16.15 11.76
C CYS A 418 -3.91 -14.66 11.61
N CYS A 419 -3.30 -13.75 12.39
CA CYS A 419 -3.44 -12.31 12.20
C CYS A 419 -3.10 -11.88 10.75
N ALA A 420 -1.95 -12.34 10.24
CA ALA A 420 -1.52 -12.02 8.88
C ALA A 420 -2.43 -12.64 7.81
N SER A 421 -2.91 -13.86 8.01
CA SER A 421 -3.85 -14.54 7.12
C SER A 421 -5.20 -13.81 7.05
N LEU A 422 -5.69 -13.22 8.14
CA LEU A 422 -6.90 -12.37 8.11
C LEU A 422 -6.70 -11.09 7.28
N LYS A 423 -5.50 -10.50 7.28
CA LYS A 423 -5.18 -9.39 6.36
C LYS A 423 -5.20 -9.84 4.88
N ILE A 424 -4.78 -11.08 4.60
CA ILE A 424 -4.87 -11.67 3.25
C ILE A 424 -6.33 -11.94 2.87
N ALA A 425 -7.15 -12.44 3.79
CA ALA A 425 -8.59 -12.59 3.59
C ALA A 425 -9.26 -11.25 3.24
N CYS A 426 -8.88 -10.17 3.92
CA CYS A 426 -9.33 -8.82 3.57
C CYS A 426 -8.88 -8.42 2.16
N TYR A 427 -7.62 -8.67 1.79
CA TYR A 427 -7.10 -8.37 0.45
C TYR A 427 -7.93 -9.07 -0.64
N LEU A 428 -8.22 -10.36 -0.48
CA LEU A 428 -9.03 -11.16 -1.42
C LEU A 428 -10.39 -10.52 -1.68
N LEU A 429 -11.10 -10.15 -0.61
CA LEU A 429 -12.42 -9.55 -0.71
C LEU A 429 -12.37 -8.14 -1.30
N GLN A 430 -11.39 -7.33 -0.90
CA GLN A 430 -11.25 -5.94 -1.35
C GLN A 430 -10.95 -5.84 -2.85
N HIS A 431 -10.16 -6.75 -3.39
CA HIS A 431 -9.78 -6.79 -4.82
C HIS A 431 -10.68 -7.69 -5.65
N GLN A 432 -11.73 -8.26 -5.04
CA GLN A 432 -12.67 -9.16 -5.72
C GLN A 432 -11.99 -10.33 -6.44
N GLU A 433 -10.96 -10.90 -5.80
CA GLU A 433 -10.22 -12.03 -6.32
C GLU A 433 -11.14 -13.21 -6.66
N VAL A 434 -10.74 -14.02 -7.64
CA VAL A 434 -11.50 -15.20 -8.06
C VAL A 434 -11.73 -16.10 -6.85
N GLU A 435 -12.98 -16.53 -6.65
CA GLU A 435 -13.42 -17.35 -5.52
C GLU A 435 -13.08 -16.75 -4.14
N ALA A 436 -12.98 -15.42 -4.01
CA ALA A 436 -12.56 -14.75 -2.78
C ALA A 436 -13.27 -15.29 -1.52
N LYS A 437 -14.60 -15.45 -1.55
CA LYS A 437 -15.36 -15.96 -0.38
C LYS A 437 -14.97 -17.39 0.00
N THR A 438 -14.85 -18.29 -0.97
CA THR A 438 -14.41 -19.69 -0.76
C THR A 438 -13.00 -19.74 -0.18
N ARG A 439 -12.09 -18.92 -0.72
CA ARG A 439 -10.70 -18.81 -0.23
C ARG A 439 -10.64 -18.22 1.18
N VAL A 440 -11.48 -17.25 1.51
CA VAL A 440 -11.63 -16.74 2.88
C VAL A 440 -12.10 -17.84 3.83
N ALA A 441 -13.14 -18.61 3.47
CA ALA A 441 -13.61 -19.72 4.29
C ALA A 441 -12.49 -20.74 4.59
N HIS A 442 -11.67 -21.06 3.58
CA HIS A 442 -10.50 -21.93 3.74
C HIS A 442 -9.45 -21.35 4.71
N ILE A 443 -9.14 -20.06 4.59
CA ILE A 443 -8.23 -19.37 5.51
C ILE A 443 -8.75 -19.46 6.95
N LEU A 444 -10.04 -19.20 7.18
CA LEU A 444 -10.62 -19.23 8.52
C LEU A 444 -10.61 -20.64 9.12
N ASN A 445 -10.95 -21.67 8.34
CA ASN A 445 -10.89 -23.07 8.77
C ASN A 445 -9.47 -23.47 9.18
N LYS A 446 -8.45 -23.08 8.39
CA LYS A 446 -7.05 -23.32 8.73
C LYS A 446 -6.63 -22.62 10.01
N CYS A 447 -7.04 -21.36 10.21
CA CYS A 447 -6.73 -20.62 11.43
C CYS A 447 -7.29 -21.32 12.67
N ILE A 448 -8.56 -21.75 12.64
CA ILE A 448 -9.18 -22.50 13.74
C ILE A 448 -8.42 -23.79 14.01
N GLN A 449 -8.16 -24.59 12.97
CA GLN A 449 -7.45 -25.86 13.11
C GLN A 449 -6.07 -25.67 13.75
N GLN A 450 -5.30 -24.67 13.30
CA GLN A 450 -3.95 -24.42 13.82
C GLN A 450 -3.96 -23.88 15.24
N LEU A 451 -4.88 -22.98 15.57
CA LEU A 451 -5.00 -22.43 16.93
C LEU A 451 -5.43 -23.49 17.95
N SER A 452 -6.27 -24.46 17.54
CA SER A 452 -6.69 -25.58 18.40
C SER A 452 -5.62 -26.67 18.56
N GLN A 453 -4.75 -26.88 17.56
CA GLN A 453 -3.67 -27.87 17.66
C GLN A 453 -2.55 -27.45 18.61
N GLU A 454 -2.35 -26.15 18.86
CA GLU A 454 -1.40 -25.67 19.87
C GLU A 454 -1.92 -25.76 21.32
N GLU A 455 -3.20 -26.10 21.53
CA GLU A 455 -3.77 -26.34 22.87
C GLU A 455 -3.50 -27.76 23.40
N ARG A 456 -3.06 -28.67 22.54
CA ARG A 456 -2.66 -30.06 22.85
C ARG A 456 -1.15 -30.19 22.77
#